data_AF-A0AA50U535-F1
#
_entry.id   AF-A0AA50U535-F1
#
_cell.length_a   1.000
_cell.length_b   1.000
_cell.length_c   1.000
_cell.angle_alpha   90.00
_cell.angle_beta   90.00
_cell.angle_gamma   90.00
#
_symmetry.space_group_name_H-M   'P 1'
#
loop_
_entity.id
_entity.type
_entity.pdbx_description
1 polymer ?
#
loop_
_entity_poly.entity_id
_entity_poly.type
_entity_poly.pdbx_seq_one_letter_code
_entity_poly.pdbx_strand_id
1 'polypeptide(L)' 'EIFELSHNGTKYIAEEVMRYETGPNVVMSSAVRSIQNRIFLSAGQESHNQLYKVNVKMVDAAEMRRGSFRAENGL' A
#
# COMPACT_ATOMS: atom_id res chain seq x y z
N GLU A 1 6.74 -12.66 9.88
CA GLU A 1 5.27 -12.78 9.96
C GLU A 1 4.65 -11.95 8.83
N ILE A 2 3.64 -12.47 8.14
CA ILE A 2 3.00 -11.80 6.99
C ILE A 2 1.59 -11.41 7.41
N PHE A 3 1.23 -10.15 7.16
CA PHE A 3 -0.10 -9.64 7.45
C PHE A 3 -0.76 -9.14 6.18
N GLU A 4 -2.03 -9.48 5.99
CA GLU A 4 -2.87 -8.88 4.95
C GLU A 4 -3.64 -7.69 5.53
N LEU A 5 -3.50 -6.52 4.90
CA LEU A 5 -4.15 -5.29 5.32
C LEU A 5 -5.39 -5.03 4.45
N SER A 6 -6.53 -4.82 5.09
CA SER A 6 -7.77 -4.42 4.42
C SER A 6 -8.48 -3.31 5.21
N HIS A 7 -9.34 -2.52 4.55
CA HIS A 7 -10.17 -1.53 5.22
C HIS A 7 -11.64 -1.99 5.19
N ASN A 8 -12.26 -2.18 6.36
CA ASN A 8 -13.62 -2.74 6.46
C ASN A 8 -14.75 -1.68 6.34
N GLY A 9 -14.39 -0.43 6.02
CA GLY A 9 -15.31 0.71 5.99
C GLY A 9 -15.32 1.54 7.28
N THR A 10 -14.69 1.07 8.36
CA THR A 10 -14.56 1.82 9.64
C THR A 10 -13.13 1.92 10.13
N LYS A 11 -12.33 0.88 9.93
CA LYS A 11 -10.93 0.81 10.35
C LYS A 11 -10.13 -0.11 9.43
N TYR A 12 -8.81 0.04 9.50
CA TYR A 12 -7.89 -0.94 8.94
C TYR A 12 -7.86 -2.19 9.82
N ILE A 13 -7.88 -3.35 9.18
CA ILE A 13 -7.72 -4.67 9.79
C ILE A 13 -6.43 -5.28 9.25
N ALA A 14 -5.63 -5.85 10.15
CA ALA A 14 -4.47 -6.67 9.82
C ALA A 14 -4.78 -8.12 10.20
N GLU A 15 -4.73 -9.03 9.24
CA GLU A 15 -4.93 -10.46 9.47
C GLU A 15 -3.60 -11.19 9.26
N GLU A 16 -3.19 -11.99 10.25
CA GLU A 16 -2.00 -12.83 10.13
C GLU A 16 -2.30 -13.96 9.14
N VAL A 17 -1.45 -14.09 8.12
CA VAL A 17 -1.60 -15.12 7.10
C VAL A 17 -0.36 -16.01 7.02
N MET A 18 -0.58 -17.31 7.07
CA MET A 18 0.44 -18.32 6.82
C MET A 18 0.62 -18.47 5.31
N ARG A 19 1.67 -17.88 4.73
CA ARG A 19 2.11 -18.16 3.35
C ARG A 19 3.44 -18.91 3.36
N TYR A 20 3.48 -20.02 2.63
CA TYR A 20 4.67 -20.86 2.47
C TYR A 20 5.73 -20.24 1.54
N GLU A 21 5.32 -19.29 0.68
CA GLU A 21 6.23 -18.47 -0.14
C GLU A 21 5.78 -17.00 -0.12
N THR A 22 6.71 -16.09 0.17
CA THR A 22 6.54 -14.67 -0.06
C THR A 22 6.79 -14.38 -1.54
N GLY A 23 5.76 -14.58 -2.38
CA GLY A 23 5.83 -14.21 -3.79
C GLY A 23 6.20 -12.72 -3.99
N PRO A 24 6.53 -12.29 -5.23
CA PRO A 24 6.99 -10.93 -5.52
C PRO A 24 6.00 -9.81 -5.10
N ASN A 25 4.75 -10.17 -4.82
CA ASN A 25 3.69 -9.25 -4.40
C ASN A 25 3.65 -8.99 -2.89
N VAL A 26 4.57 -9.56 -2.10
CA VAL A 26 4.63 -9.32 -0.65
C VAL A 26 5.54 -8.14 -0.36
N VAL A 27 5.00 -7.08 0.22
CA VAL A 27 5.77 -5.98 0.80
C VAL A 27 6.16 -6.37 2.22
N MET A 28 7.46 -6.54 2.47
CA MET A 28 7.99 -6.94 3.79
C MET A 28 8.53 -5.78 4.61
N SER A 29 8.79 -4.64 3.97
CA SER A 29 9.16 -3.41 4.64
C SER A 29 8.34 -2.25 4.10
N SER A 30 7.80 -1.42 5.00
CA SER A 30 7.24 -0.13 4.62
C SER A 30 7.60 0.94 5.63
N ALA A 31 7.85 2.14 5.13
CA ALA A 31 8.04 3.33 5.97
C ALA A 31 7.45 4.55 5.25
N VAL A 32 6.75 5.39 6.01
CA VAL A 32 6.19 6.63 5.50
C VAL A 32 6.87 7.81 6.19
N ARG A 33 7.29 8.80 5.39
CA ARG A 33 7.81 10.05 5.90
C ARG A 33 7.09 11.22 5.25
N SER A 34 6.51 12.09 6.08
CA SER A 34 5.97 13.37 5.66
C SER A 34 6.96 14.47 5.98
N ILE A 35 7.32 15.29 4.99
CA ILE A 35 8.16 16.48 5.15
C ILE A 35 7.46 17.61 4.42
N GLN A 36 7.05 18.64 5.17
CA GLN A 36 6.30 19.79 4.64
C GLN A 36 5.03 19.32 3.88
N ASN A 37 4.98 19.51 2.56
CA ASN A 37 3.87 19.13 1.70
C ASN A 37 4.14 17.85 0.88
N ARG A 38 5.20 17.10 1.20
CA ARG A 38 5.62 15.91 0.46
C ARG A 38 5.49 14.68 1.34
N ILE A 39 4.91 13.63 0.78
CA ILE A 39 4.82 12.33 1.42
C ILE A 39 5.66 11.35 0.61
N PHE A 40 6.54 10.63 1.30
CA PHE A 40 7.38 9.59 0.74
C PHE A 40 7.01 8.24 1.37
N LEU A 41 6.86 7.22 0.52
CA LEU A 41 6.63 5.83 0.93
C LEU A 41 7.83 5.01 0.47
N SER A 42 8.56 4.40 1.38
CA SER A 42 9.44 3.28 1.07
C SER A 42 8.61 2.01 1.18
N ALA A 43 8.61 1.17 0.15
CA ALA A 43 7.97 -0.14 0.19
C ALA A 43 8.79 -1.14 -0.61
N GLY A 44 8.94 -2.35 -0.07
CA GLY A 44 9.68 -3.39 -0.77
C GLY A 44 9.77 -4.72 -0.04
N GLN A 45 10.47 -5.65 -0.67
CA GLN A 45 10.80 -6.98 -0.14
C GLN A 45 12.12 -6.92 0.66
N GLU A 46 12.64 -8.08 1.10
CA GLU A 46 13.93 -8.16 1.82
C GLU A 46 15.09 -7.63 0.97
N SER A 47 15.09 -8.00 -0.30
CA SER A 47 16.20 -7.79 -1.23
C SER A 47 16.06 -6.52 -2.08
N HIS A 48 14.86 -5.93 -2.14
CA HIS A 48 14.55 -4.80 -3.02
C HIS A 48 13.61 -3.82 -2.33
N ASN A 49 14.02 -2.56 -2.24
CA ASN A 49 13.19 -1.50 -1.67
C ASN A 49 13.11 -0.32 -2.64
N GLN A 50 11.90 0.22 -2.81
CA GLN A 50 11.66 1.34 -3.71
C GLN A 50 11.03 2.51 -2.96
N LEU A 51 11.52 3.71 -3.27
CA LEU A 51 11.00 4.96 -2.73
C LEU A 51 10.02 5.59 -3.71
N TYR A 52 8.81 5.83 -3.24
CA TYR A 52 7.73 6.46 -3.98
C TYR A 52 7.46 7.85 -3.43
N LYS A 53 7.30 8.83 -4.32
CA LYS A 53 6.69 10.11 -3.97
C LYS A 53 5.17 9.96 -4.10
N VAL A 54 4.46 10.08 -2.99
CA VAL A 54 3.01 9.90 -2.95
C VAL A 54 2.33 11.23 -3.27
N ASN A 55 1.48 11.23 -4.30
CA ASN A 55 0.58 12.33 -4.61
C ASN A 55 -0.80 12.02 -4.02
N VAL A 56 -1.23 12.79 -3.03
CA VAL A 56 -2.52 12.58 -2.36
C VAL A 56 -3.63 13.27 -3.15
N LYS A 57 -4.69 12.54 -3.46
CA LYS A 57 -5.94 13.06 -4.02
C LYS A 57 -7.07 12.77 -3.05
N MET A 58 -7.80 13.80 -2.65
CA MET A 58 -9.06 13.62 -1.91
C MET A 58 -10.15 13.21 -2.90
N VAL A 59 -10.84 12.11 -2.61
CA VAL A 59 -11.89 11.55 -3.45
C VAL A 59 -13.15 11.31 -2.62
N ASP A 60 -14.32 11.37 -3.25
CA ASP A 60 -15.57 11.02 -2.58
C ASP A 60 -15.74 9.49 -2.46
N ALA A 61 -16.69 9.07 -1.61
CA ALA A 61 -16.95 7.64 -1.39
C ALA A 61 -17.45 6.90 -2.63
N ALA A 62 -18.10 7.60 -3.57
CA ALA A 62 -18.56 6.99 -4.82
C ALA A 62 -17.38 6.73 -5.78
N GLU A 63 -16.41 7.64 -5.85
CA GLU A 63 -15.15 7.49 -6.58
C GLU A 63 -14.31 6.36 -6.01
N MET A 64 -14.17 6.29 -4.68
CA MET A 64 -13.44 5.20 -4.02
C MET A 64 -14.00 3.81 -4.38
N ARG A 65 -15.34 3.66 -4.40
CA ARG A 65 -16.02 2.40 -4.75
C ARG A 65 -15.91 2.03 -6.23
N ARG A 66 -15.75 3.01 -7.13
CA ARG A 66 -15.57 2.75 -8.57
C ARG A 66 -14.20 2.14 -8.90
N GLY A 67 -13.31 1.98 -7.92
CA GLY A 67 -12.02 1.32 -8.13
C GLY A 67 -11.14 2.03 -9.15
N SER A 68 -11.26 3.36 -9.27
CA SER A 68 -10.51 4.15 -10.25
C SER A 68 -9.00 4.20 -9.98
N PHE A 69 -8.51 3.57 -8.92
CA PHE A 69 -7.10 3.22 -8.76
C PHE A 69 -6.72 2.03 -9.66
N ARG A 70 -7.05 2.11 -10.95
CA ARG A 70 -6.23 1.39 -11.93
C ARG A 70 -4.89 2.10 -11.88
N ALA A 71 -3.84 1.43 -11.41
CA ALA A 71 -2.48 1.93 -11.59
C ALA A 71 -2.37 2.31 -13.08
N GLU A 72 -2.15 3.58 -13.39
CA GLU A 72 -2.04 4.07 -14.78
C GLU A 72 -0.89 3.38 -15.55
N ASN A 73 -0.16 2.47 -14.91
CA ASN A 73 1.02 1.83 -15.45
C ASN A 73 0.84 0.36 -15.84
N GLY A 74 -0.36 -0.24 -15.75
CA GLY A 74 -0.65 -1.54 -16.40
C GLY A 74 0.37 -2.67 -16.17
N LEU A 75 1.06 -2.64 -15.03
CA LEU A 75 2.00 -3.66 -14.56
C LEU A 75 1.45 -4.29 -13.29
#